data_AF-A0A520I263-F1
#
_entry.id   AF-A0A520I263-F1
#
_cell.length_a   1.000
_cell.length_b   1.000
_cell.length_c   1.000
_cell.angle_alpha   90.00
_cell.angle_beta   90.00
_cell.angle_gamma   90.00
#
_symmetry.space_group_name_H-M   'P 1'
#
loop_
_entity.id
_entity.type
_entity.pdbx_description
1 polymer ?
#
loop_
_entity_poly.entity_id
_entity_poly.type
_entity_poly.pdbx_seq_one_letter_code
_entity_poly.pdbx_strand_id
1 'polypeptide(L)'
;MKRFVLLHLFAFFSTIAYAQVTWTGGGGNSDWHTGANWSSGLVPDASTDVLLNNSTVTGSYPVQVNSTAAVRTLTITPTLPNNITLLIPITNLDPVSLQTFGTGIGSAIILNSGAIFQNQSGVTSGTNIVLSDSIRVNNGGRYTHATRAMNSPIVNKLAFGPGTERGVFRYANYPLLSPTPGRGQE
;
A
#
# COMPACT_ATOMS: atom_id res chain seq x y z
N MET A 1 -36.92 44.24 -25.91
CA MET A 1 -35.57 44.00 -25.35
C MET A 1 -35.63 42.83 -24.35
N LYS A 2 -35.57 41.56 -24.81
CA LYS A 2 -35.62 40.36 -23.93
C LYS A 2 -34.82 39.17 -24.52
N ARG A 3 -33.70 39.43 -25.20
CA ARG A 3 -32.91 38.40 -25.91
C ARG A 3 -31.46 38.25 -25.43
N PHE A 4 -31.07 38.82 -24.29
CA PHE A 4 -29.64 38.91 -23.92
C PHE A 4 -29.24 38.32 -22.56
N VAL A 5 -30.08 37.51 -21.90
CA VAL A 5 -29.73 36.97 -20.56
C VAL A 5 -29.74 35.44 -20.49
N LEU A 6 -29.68 34.74 -21.63
CA LEU A 6 -29.49 33.28 -21.64
C LEU A 6 -28.07 32.89 -22.04
N LEU A 7 -27.08 33.56 -21.46
CA LEU A 7 -25.67 33.26 -21.67
C LEU A 7 -24.92 33.42 -20.36
N HIS A 8 -25.31 32.70 -19.30
CA HIS A 8 -24.49 32.57 -18.10
C HIS A 8 -24.61 31.15 -17.52
N LEU A 9 -23.48 30.45 -17.62
CA LEU A 9 -22.99 29.48 -16.65
C LEU A 9 -23.49 28.03 -16.77
N PHE A 10 -23.12 27.38 -17.88
CA PHE A 10 -22.77 25.96 -17.84
C PHE A 10 -21.41 25.84 -17.15
N ALA A 11 -21.39 25.87 -15.81
CA ALA A 11 -20.20 25.53 -15.04
C ALA A 11 -19.91 24.04 -15.29
N PHE A 12 -18.98 23.76 -16.21
CA PHE A 12 -18.33 22.46 -16.28
C PHE A 12 -17.64 22.24 -14.93
N PHE A 13 -18.29 21.49 -14.03
CA PHE A 13 -17.61 20.86 -12.91
C PHE A 13 -16.68 19.82 -13.50
N SER A 14 -15.46 20.24 -13.88
CA SER A 14 -14.35 19.33 -14.12
C SER A 14 -14.01 18.69 -12.79
N THR A 15 -14.59 17.51 -12.54
CA THR A 15 -14.08 16.64 -11.49
C THR A 15 -12.66 16.24 -11.90
N ILE A 16 -11.69 16.50 -11.02
CA ILE A 16 -10.33 16.01 -11.24
C ILE A 16 -10.38 14.50 -11.02
N ALA A 17 -10.52 13.75 -12.12
CA ALA A 17 -10.32 12.30 -12.10
C ALA A 17 -8.81 12.06 -12.02
N TYR A 18 -8.30 11.75 -10.82
CA TYR A 18 -6.95 11.24 -10.68
C TYR A 18 -6.92 9.82 -11.24
N ALA A 19 -6.26 9.63 -12.38
CA ALA A 19 -5.98 8.30 -12.89
C ALA A 19 -5.11 7.55 -11.87
N GLN A 20 -5.52 6.34 -11.52
CA GLN A 20 -4.74 5.49 -10.63
C GLN A 20 -3.50 4.97 -11.36
N VAL A 21 -2.37 4.95 -10.67
CA VAL A 21 -1.14 4.33 -11.18
C VAL A 21 -1.15 2.85 -10.78
N THR A 22 -0.96 1.98 -11.77
CA THR A 22 -1.04 0.53 -11.60
C THR A 22 0.32 -0.13 -11.79
N TRP A 23 0.48 -1.29 -11.16
CA TRP A 23 1.65 -2.13 -11.34
C TRP A 23 1.60 -2.87 -12.67
N THR A 24 2.67 -2.77 -13.45
CA THR A 24 2.84 -3.43 -14.75
C THR A 24 3.88 -4.54 -14.72
N GLY A 25 4.81 -4.50 -13.75
CA GLY A 25 5.96 -5.40 -13.71
C GLY A 25 6.96 -5.22 -14.88
N GLY A 26 6.84 -4.14 -15.64
CA GLY A 26 7.63 -3.91 -16.86
C GLY A 26 9.13 -3.75 -16.63
N GLY A 27 9.57 -3.49 -15.39
CA GLY A 27 10.98 -3.44 -15.00
C GLY A 27 11.61 -4.80 -14.74
N GLY A 28 10.85 -5.90 -14.83
CA GLY A 28 11.38 -7.27 -14.68
C GLY A 28 11.81 -7.64 -13.26
N ASN A 29 11.44 -6.83 -12.27
CA ASN A 29 11.73 -7.06 -10.86
C ASN A 29 10.50 -6.71 -10.01
N SER A 30 10.56 -6.95 -8.71
CA SER A 30 9.45 -6.68 -7.78
C SER A 30 9.61 -5.38 -6.99
N ASP A 31 10.59 -4.55 -7.32
CA ASP A 31 10.93 -3.37 -6.52
C ASP A 31 10.00 -2.19 -6.81
N TRP A 32 9.35 -1.68 -5.76
CA TRP A 32 8.49 -0.49 -5.78
C TRP A 32 9.19 0.71 -6.43
N HIS A 33 10.51 0.81 -6.25
CA HIS A 33 11.31 1.96 -6.67
C HIS A 33 11.81 1.87 -8.12
N THR A 34 11.47 0.80 -8.84
CA THR A 34 11.74 0.73 -10.28
C THR A 34 10.59 1.39 -11.04
N GLY A 35 10.81 2.60 -11.57
CA GLY A 35 9.79 3.37 -12.32
C GLY A 35 9.12 2.59 -13.46
N ALA A 36 9.88 1.75 -14.16
CA ALA A 36 9.38 0.90 -15.25
C ALA A 36 8.35 -0.16 -14.81
N ASN A 37 8.21 -0.44 -13.50
CA ASN A 37 7.17 -1.32 -12.97
C ASN A 37 5.79 -0.63 -12.85
N TRP A 38 5.70 0.67 -13.11
CA TRP A 38 4.48 1.46 -12.95
C TRP A 38 3.91 1.90 -14.30
N SER A 39 2.59 2.01 -14.39
CA SER A 39 1.90 2.38 -15.63
C SER A 39 2.21 3.80 -16.12
N SER A 40 2.68 4.68 -15.22
CA SER A 40 3.17 6.02 -15.54
C SER A 40 4.63 6.03 -16.01
N GLY A 41 5.36 4.93 -15.86
CA GLY A 41 6.81 4.86 -16.05
C GLY A 41 7.64 5.53 -14.94
N LEU A 42 6.99 6.04 -13.89
CA LEU A 42 7.61 6.75 -12.77
C LEU A 42 7.19 6.12 -11.44
N VAL A 43 8.06 6.22 -10.44
CA VAL A 43 7.76 5.77 -9.07
C VAL A 43 6.62 6.64 -8.49
N PRO A 44 5.57 6.05 -7.90
CA PRO A 44 4.51 6.79 -7.23
C PRO A 44 5.04 7.73 -6.14
N ASP A 45 4.37 8.87 -6.01
CA ASP A 45 4.69 9.90 -5.03
C ASP A 45 3.48 10.23 -4.13
N ALA A 46 3.65 11.19 -3.22
CA ALA A 46 2.63 11.64 -2.27
C ALA A 46 1.30 12.11 -2.92
N SER A 47 1.28 12.41 -4.22
CA SER A 47 0.08 12.83 -4.95
C SER A 47 -0.64 11.68 -5.67
N THR A 48 0.01 10.51 -5.73
CA THR A 48 -0.37 9.38 -6.58
C THR A 48 -1.32 8.41 -5.87
N ASP A 49 -2.47 8.10 -6.47
CA ASP A 49 -3.29 6.95 -6.06
C ASP A 49 -2.76 5.67 -6.70
N VAL A 50 -2.35 4.71 -5.88
CA VAL A 50 -1.85 3.42 -6.35
C VAL A 50 -2.94 2.36 -6.29
N LEU A 51 -3.12 1.64 -7.41
CA LEU A 51 -3.94 0.45 -7.49
C LEU A 51 -3.08 -0.77 -7.88
N LEU A 52 -2.97 -1.73 -6.96
CA LEU A 52 -2.40 -3.04 -7.24
C LEU A 52 -3.53 -4.03 -7.55
N ASN A 53 -3.66 -4.44 -8.81
CA ASN A 53 -4.70 -5.36 -9.28
C ASN A 53 -4.14 -6.30 -10.37
N ASN A 54 -5.01 -7.05 -11.03
CA ASN A 54 -4.63 -7.95 -12.13
C ASN A 54 -4.98 -7.43 -13.53
N SER A 55 -5.16 -6.12 -13.73
CA SER A 55 -5.49 -5.59 -15.07
C SER A 55 -4.30 -5.63 -16.03
N THR A 56 -3.08 -5.55 -15.50
CA THR A 56 -1.85 -5.56 -16.31
C THR A 56 -1.02 -6.81 -16.10
N VAL A 57 -0.81 -7.21 -14.84
CA VAL A 57 -0.11 -8.45 -14.48
C VAL A 57 -1.13 -9.55 -14.22
N THR A 58 -1.11 -10.58 -15.07
CA THR A 58 -1.92 -11.78 -14.84
C THR A 58 -1.30 -12.62 -13.72
N GLY A 59 -2.12 -13.20 -12.86
CA GLY A 59 -1.64 -14.10 -11.79
C GLY A 59 -1.25 -13.40 -10.48
N SER A 60 -0.70 -14.17 -9.55
CA SER A 60 -0.21 -13.62 -8.28
C SER A 60 1.15 -12.94 -8.46
N TYR A 61 1.40 -11.82 -7.79
CA TYR A 61 2.69 -11.14 -7.85
C TYR A 61 3.07 -10.44 -6.54
N PRO A 62 4.38 -10.31 -6.25
CA PRO A 62 4.88 -9.51 -5.15
C PRO A 62 5.27 -8.09 -5.60
N VAL A 63 5.19 -7.15 -4.66
CA VAL A 63 5.73 -5.80 -4.74
C VAL A 63 6.53 -5.55 -3.45
N GLN A 64 7.76 -5.09 -3.57
CA GLN A 64 8.71 -4.91 -2.46
C GLN A 64 9.03 -3.43 -2.27
N VAL A 65 8.83 -2.92 -1.06
CA VAL A 65 9.15 -1.55 -0.68
C VAL A 65 10.53 -1.56 -0.03
N ASN A 66 11.60 -1.50 -0.83
CA ASN A 66 12.98 -1.65 -0.34
C ASN A 66 13.55 -0.40 0.35
N SER A 67 12.98 0.77 0.09
CA SER A 67 13.22 2.05 0.77
C SER A 67 11.90 2.82 0.93
N THR A 68 11.94 4.03 1.48
CA THR A 68 10.80 4.92 1.74
C THR A 68 9.90 5.09 0.52
N ALA A 69 8.65 4.64 0.60
CA ALA A 69 7.62 4.88 -0.41
C ALA A 69 6.58 5.90 0.09
N ALA A 70 6.18 6.80 -0.81
CA ALA A 70 5.12 7.78 -0.57
C ALA A 70 3.99 7.59 -1.59
N VAL A 71 2.75 7.61 -1.13
CA VAL A 71 1.55 7.55 -1.98
C VAL A 71 0.48 8.49 -1.44
N ARG A 72 -0.46 8.93 -2.28
CA ARG A 72 -1.69 9.51 -1.75
C ARG A 72 -2.55 8.44 -1.09
N THR A 73 -2.84 7.37 -1.83
CA THR A 73 -3.62 6.22 -1.36
C THR A 73 -3.09 4.92 -1.96
N LEU A 74 -3.37 3.79 -1.31
CA LEU A 74 -3.01 2.46 -1.78
C LEU A 74 -4.21 1.51 -1.69
N THR A 75 -4.64 0.97 -2.82
CA THR A 75 -5.63 -0.10 -2.88
C THR A 75 -5.00 -1.37 -3.46
N ILE A 76 -5.17 -2.49 -2.78
CA ILE A 76 -4.75 -3.81 -3.26
C ILE A 76 -6.00 -4.66 -3.49
N THR A 77 -6.28 -4.97 -4.75
CA THR A 77 -7.49 -5.71 -5.17
C THR A 77 -7.16 -6.81 -6.19
N PRO A 78 -6.68 -7.98 -5.72
CA PRO A 78 -6.46 -9.12 -6.59
C PRO A 78 -7.77 -9.61 -7.22
N THR A 79 -7.67 -10.09 -8.46
CA THR A 79 -8.70 -10.94 -9.06
C THR A 79 -8.49 -12.36 -8.54
N LEU A 80 -9.46 -12.89 -7.79
CA LEU A 80 -9.38 -14.25 -7.25
C LEU A 80 -9.23 -15.30 -8.38
N PRO A 81 -8.48 -16.39 -8.15
CA PRO A 81 -7.90 -16.84 -6.88
C PRO A 81 -6.50 -16.26 -6.56
N ASN A 82 -6.07 -15.23 -7.28
CA ASN A 82 -4.72 -14.68 -7.11
C ASN A 82 -4.54 -13.95 -5.78
N ASN A 83 -3.28 -13.84 -5.37
CA ASN A 83 -2.85 -13.00 -4.27
C ASN A 83 -1.88 -11.94 -4.77
N ILE A 84 -2.00 -10.72 -4.27
CA ILE A 84 -1.01 -9.66 -4.48
C ILE A 84 -0.38 -9.35 -3.13
N THR A 85 0.94 -9.47 -3.07
CA THR A 85 1.69 -9.29 -1.82
C THR A 85 2.48 -7.99 -1.87
N LEU A 86 2.16 -7.04 -1.00
CA LEU A 86 3.03 -5.92 -0.68
C LEU A 86 3.92 -6.31 0.50
N LEU A 87 5.23 -6.29 0.31
CA LEU A 87 6.22 -6.64 1.31
C LEU A 87 7.09 -5.41 1.60
N ILE A 88 7.17 -5.01 2.86
CA ILE A 88 8.30 -4.20 3.35
C ILE A 88 9.31 -5.21 3.91
N PRO A 89 10.42 -5.50 3.21
CA PRO A 89 11.36 -6.54 3.61
C PRO A 89 12.21 -6.11 4.79
N ILE A 90 12.83 -7.08 5.46
CA ILE A 90 13.76 -6.85 6.58
C ILE A 90 14.96 -5.98 6.23
N THR A 91 15.32 -5.92 4.95
CA THR A 91 16.39 -5.07 4.43
C THR A 91 15.98 -3.60 4.34
N ASN A 92 14.70 -3.26 4.43
CA ASN A 92 14.26 -1.88 4.55
C ASN A 92 14.46 -1.41 6.00
N LEU A 93 15.43 -0.51 6.18
CA LEU A 93 15.82 0.06 7.47
C LEU A 93 15.37 1.52 7.61
N ASP A 94 14.62 2.05 6.64
CA ASP A 94 14.20 3.44 6.66
C ASP A 94 13.19 3.69 7.78
N PRO A 95 13.38 4.74 8.61
CA PRO A 95 12.49 5.05 9.73
C PRO A 95 11.03 5.21 9.34
N VAL A 96 10.76 5.63 8.10
CA VAL A 96 9.44 5.69 7.46
C VAL A 96 9.49 4.88 6.17
N SER A 97 9.09 3.61 6.23
CA SER A 97 9.10 2.71 5.06
C SER A 97 7.95 3.00 4.08
N LEU A 98 6.76 3.35 4.59
CA LEU A 98 5.59 3.67 3.78
C LEU A 98 4.80 4.83 4.41
N GLN A 99 4.49 5.85 3.60
CA GLN A 99 3.66 6.97 4.01
C GLN A 99 2.52 7.22 3.04
N THR A 100 1.32 7.45 3.60
CA THR A 100 0.14 7.89 2.85
C THR A 100 -0.15 9.36 3.14
N PHE A 101 -0.69 10.08 2.15
CA PHE A 101 -0.91 11.54 2.22
C PHE A 101 -2.36 11.97 1.99
N GLY A 102 -3.27 11.05 1.62
CA GLY A 102 -4.68 11.36 1.41
C GLY A 102 -5.62 10.27 1.93
N THR A 103 -6.91 10.49 1.72
CA THR A 103 -7.96 9.51 2.02
C THR A 103 -8.58 9.09 0.69
N GLY A 104 -8.59 7.79 0.40
CA GLY A 104 -9.23 7.24 -0.79
C GLY A 104 -10.73 7.07 -0.60
N ILE A 105 -11.27 5.94 -1.06
CA ILE A 105 -12.67 5.54 -0.84
C ILE A 105 -12.83 5.12 0.64
N GLY A 106 -12.79 6.08 1.55
CA GLY A 106 -12.99 5.92 2.99
C GLY A 106 -11.77 5.50 3.81
N SER A 107 -10.62 5.17 3.17
CA SER A 107 -9.38 4.83 3.87
C SER A 107 -8.14 5.18 3.05
N ALA A 108 -7.01 5.38 3.71
CA ALA A 108 -5.71 5.63 3.06
C ALA A 108 -5.14 4.35 2.44
N ILE A 109 -5.34 3.20 3.11
CA ILE A 109 -4.99 1.88 2.60
C ILE A 109 -6.21 0.96 2.63
N ILE A 110 -6.48 0.26 1.51
CA ILE A 110 -7.54 -0.74 1.40
C ILE A 110 -6.95 -2.08 0.95
N LEU A 111 -7.17 -3.13 1.74
CA LEU A 111 -6.77 -4.50 1.44
C LEU A 111 -8.02 -5.35 1.15
N ASN A 112 -8.28 -5.69 -0.11
CA ASN A 112 -9.40 -6.54 -0.53
C ASN A 112 -9.05 -8.04 -0.46
N SER A 113 -10.01 -8.89 -0.82
CA SER A 113 -9.82 -10.35 -0.81
C SER A 113 -8.60 -10.78 -1.62
N GLY A 114 -7.70 -11.57 -1.01
CA GLY A 114 -6.43 -12.00 -1.61
C GLY A 114 -5.27 -11.00 -1.43
N ALA A 115 -5.53 -9.79 -0.94
CA ALA A 115 -4.47 -8.82 -0.66
C ALA A 115 -3.67 -9.24 0.58
N ILE A 116 -2.35 -9.20 0.47
CA ILE A 116 -1.43 -9.53 1.55
C ILE A 116 -0.46 -8.35 1.73
N PHE A 117 -0.51 -7.68 2.88
CA PHE A 117 0.47 -6.65 3.24
C PHE A 117 1.29 -7.15 4.43
N GLN A 118 2.59 -7.32 4.23
CA GLN A 118 3.55 -7.76 5.24
C GLN A 118 4.54 -6.65 5.56
N ASN A 119 4.50 -6.16 6.80
CA ASN A 119 5.53 -5.27 7.31
C ASN A 119 6.59 -6.11 8.03
N GLN A 120 7.67 -6.46 7.33
CA GLN A 120 8.82 -7.18 7.88
C GLN A 120 10.04 -6.27 8.04
N SER A 121 9.87 -4.93 8.03
CA SER A 121 10.99 -3.98 8.04
C SER A 121 11.99 -4.26 9.16
N GLY A 122 13.26 -4.01 8.89
CA GLY A 122 14.33 -4.15 9.89
C GLY A 122 14.39 -3.01 10.90
N VAL A 123 13.42 -2.09 10.84
CA VAL A 123 13.30 -0.96 11.76
C VAL A 123 13.10 -1.46 13.19
N THR A 124 13.92 -0.97 14.11
CA THR A 124 13.94 -1.40 15.50
C THR A 124 13.11 -0.54 16.44
N SER A 125 12.68 0.65 16.00
CA SER A 125 11.89 1.60 16.80
C SER A 125 11.19 2.63 15.92
N GLY A 126 10.24 3.38 16.47
CA GLY A 126 9.53 4.44 15.76
C GLY A 126 8.37 3.93 14.89
N THR A 127 7.84 4.82 14.03
CA THR A 127 6.63 4.55 13.22
C THR A 127 7.01 4.42 11.75
N ASN A 128 7.17 3.19 11.26
CA ASN A 128 7.63 2.95 9.90
C ASN A 128 6.51 2.90 8.84
N ILE A 129 5.26 2.83 9.27
CA ILE A 129 4.10 3.04 8.40
C ILE A 129 3.33 4.24 8.94
N VAL A 130 3.31 5.32 8.16
CA VAL A 130 2.62 6.56 8.50
C VAL A 130 1.35 6.67 7.67
N LEU A 131 0.20 6.58 8.35
CA LEU A 131 -1.11 6.66 7.72
C LEU A 131 -1.66 8.08 7.81
N SER A 132 -2.10 8.67 6.70
CA SER A 132 -2.83 9.95 6.67
C SER A 132 -4.20 9.80 7.35
N ASP A 133 -4.92 8.73 7.01
CA ASP A 133 -6.24 8.42 7.54
C ASP A 133 -6.25 7.01 8.18
N SER A 134 -6.90 6.04 7.56
CA SER A 134 -7.15 4.71 8.11
C SER A 134 -6.62 3.60 7.20
N ILE A 135 -6.46 2.39 7.76
CA ILE A 135 -6.25 1.15 7.02
C ILE A 135 -7.47 0.25 7.17
N ARG A 136 -8.04 -0.14 6.04
CA ARG A 136 -9.19 -1.05 5.97
C ARG A 136 -8.75 -2.42 5.48
N VAL A 137 -8.97 -3.43 6.31
CA VAL A 137 -8.74 -4.84 5.94
C VAL A 137 -10.08 -5.50 5.70
N ASN A 138 -10.48 -5.63 4.43
CA ASN A 138 -11.73 -6.28 4.06
C ASN A 138 -11.64 -7.81 4.19
N ASN A 139 -12.78 -8.48 4.12
CA ASN A 139 -12.91 -9.93 4.18
C ASN A 139 -12.01 -10.60 3.14
N GLY A 140 -11.14 -11.50 3.61
CA GLY A 140 -10.15 -12.19 2.77
C GLY A 140 -8.85 -11.42 2.54
N GLY A 141 -8.76 -10.15 2.97
CA GLY A 141 -7.52 -9.38 3.02
C GLY A 141 -6.73 -9.66 4.29
N ARG A 142 -5.40 -9.44 4.23
CA ARG A 142 -4.50 -9.69 5.36
C ARG A 142 -3.43 -8.62 5.50
N TYR A 143 -3.32 -8.05 6.70
CA TYR A 143 -2.15 -7.32 7.17
C TYR A 143 -1.38 -8.14 8.21
N THR A 144 -0.06 -8.22 8.09
CA THR A 144 0.84 -8.84 9.08
C THR A 144 1.89 -7.84 9.53
N HIS A 145 1.94 -7.59 10.83
CA HIS A 145 3.00 -6.82 11.48
C HIS A 145 4.06 -7.78 12.01
N ALA A 146 5.24 -7.76 11.40
CA ALA A 146 6.37 -8.64 11.69
C ALA A 146 7.67 -7.83 11.74
N THR A 147 7.64 -6.72 12.47
CA THR A 147 8.75 -5.79 12.69
C THR A 147 8.79 -5.40 14.17
N ARG A 148 9.88 -4.75 14.59
CA ARG A 148 10.03 -4.15 15.93
C ARG A 148 9.56 -2.69 15.97
N ALA A 149 9.19 -2.10 14.84
CA ALA A 149 8.56 -0.79 14.81
C ALA A 149 7.25 -0.76 15.62
N MET A 150 6.82 0.44 16.00
CA MET A 150 5.57 0.63 16.73
C MET A 150 4.37 0.17 15.91
N ASN A 151 3.49 -0.63 16.53
CA ASN A 151 2.25 -1.10 15.93
C ASN A 151 1.05 -0.17 16.21
N SER A 152 1.08 0.57 17.33
CA SER A 152 -0.05 1.39 17.78
C SER A 152 -0.54 2.42 16.76
N PRO A 153 0.31 3.08 15.93
CA PRO A 153 -0.17 4.00 14.90
C PRO A 153 -1.05 3.32 13.84
N ILE A 154 -0.87 2.02 13.62
CA ILE A 154 -1.66 1.24 12.66
C ILE A 154 -2.91 0.70 13.33
N VAL A 155 -2.78 0.13 14.54
CA VAL A 155 -3.91 -0.42 15.31
C VAL A 155 -4.97 0.64 15.59
N ASN A 156 -4.55 1.85 15.98
CA ASN A 156 -5.46 2.97 16.26
C ASN A 156 -6.15 3.53 15.01
N LYS A 157 -5.72 3.10 13.82
CA LYS A 157 -6.22 3.56 12.52
C LYS A 157 -6.88 2.43 11.71
N LEU A 158 -7.25 1.32 12.36
CA LEU A 158 -8.05 0.28 11.73
C LEU A 158 -9.47 0.81 11.45
N ALA A 159 -9.88 0.75 10.19
CA ALA A 159 -11.23 1.10 9.78
C ALA A 159 -12.18 -0.08 9.97
N PHE A 160 -13.35 0.18 10.57
CA PHE A 160 -14.41 -0.80 10.78
C PHE A 160 -15.61 -0.51 9.86
N GLY A 161 -16.33 -1.55 9.48
CA GLY A 161 -17.59 -1.44 8.76
C GLY A 161 -17.95 -2.74 8.02
N PRO A 162 -19.15 -2.82 7.41
CA PRO A 162 -19.59 -4.00 6.69
C PRO A 162 -18.54 -4.48 5.68
N GLY A 163 -18.21 -5.78 5.69
CA GLY A 163 -17.19 -6.38 4.83
C GLY A 163 -15.78 -6.43 5.42
N THR A 164 -15.61 -6.17 6.73
CA THR A 164 -14.31 -6.30 7.45
C THR A 164 -14.30 -7.40 8.52
N GLU A 165 -15.41 -8.11 8.70
CA GLU A 165 -15.64 -9.08 9.79
C GLU A 165 -14.66 -10.27 9.79
N ARG A 166 -14.04 -10.55 8.64
CA ARG A 166 -13.08 -11.63 8.38
C ARG A 166 -11.77 -11.11 7.79
N GLY A 167 -11.55 -9.80 7.83
CA GLY A 167 -10.24 -9.23 7.53
C GLY A 167 -9.23 -9.66 8.58
N VAL A 168 -8.00 -9.98 8.18
CA VAL A 168 -6.99 -10.48 9.12
C VAL A 168 -5.96 -9.40 9.42
N PHE A 169 -5.95 -8.92 10.65
CA PHE A 169 -4.82 -8.20 11.24
C PHE A 169 -4.11 -9.16 12.20
N ARG A 170 -2.80 -9.38 12.03
CA ARG A 170 -2.04 -10.27 12.93
C ARG A 170 -0.62 -9.77 13.20
N TYR A 171 -0.10 -10.21 14.33
CA TYR A 171 1.32 -10.14 14.63
C TYR A 171 1.99 -11.45 14.21
N ALA A 172 3.24 -11.36 13.77
CA ALA A 172 4.09 -12.52 13.55
C ALA A 172 5.50 -12.24 14.09
N ASN A 173 6.25 -13.31 14.37
CA ASN A 173 7.63 -13.18 14.80
C ASN A 173 8.44 -12.43 13.75
N TYR A 174 9.21 -11.44 14.19
CA TYR A 174 10.22 -10.80 13.37
C TYR A 174 11.24 -11.88 12.96
N PRO A 175 11.45 -12.15 11.66
CA PRO A 175 12.49 -13.08 11.23
C PRO A 175 13.82 -12.48 11.70
N LEU A 176 14.47 -13.14 12.67
CA LEU A 176 15.84 -12.76 13.00
C LEU A 176 16.68 -13.01 11.74
N LEU A 177 17.48 -12.03 11.30
CA LEU A 177 18.64 -12.37 10.49
C LEU A 177 19.42 -13.38 11.34
N SER A 178 19.50 -14.63 10.89
CA SER A 178 20.17 -15.70 11.65
C SER A 178 21.49 -15.15 12.16
N PRO A 179 21.77 -15.17 13.47
CA PRO A 179 23.10 -14.85 13.91
C PRO A 179 24.01 -15.92 13.29
N THR A 180 25.02 -15.47 12.54
CA THR A 180 26.17 -16.27 12.13
C THR A 180 26.53 -17.24 13.25
N PRO A 181 26.82 -18.54 13.00
CA PRO A 181 27.08 -19.49 14.08
C PRO A 181 28.26 -18.99 14.90
N GLY A 182 27.94 -18.42 16.06
CA GLY A 182 28.89 -17.77 16.94
C GLY A 182 29.55 -18.83 17.79
N ARG A 183 30.81 -19.10 17.42
CA ARG A 183 31.91 -19.55 18.29
C ARG A 183 31.81 -20.99 18.79
N GLY A 184 32.70 -21.83 18.24
CA GLY A 184 33.04 -23.12 18.82
C GLY A 184 33.32 -22.97 20.32
N GLN A 185 32.63 -23.81 21.08
CA GLN A 185 33.14 -24.33 22.34
C GLN A 185 34.34 -25.20 21.96
N GLU A 186 35.53 -24.74 22.32
CA GLU A 186 36.71 -25.50 22.79
C GLU A 186 37.83 -24.51 23.12
#